data_AF-A0A2I0P4Y1-F1
#
_entry.id   AF-A0A2I0P4Y1-F1
#
_cell.length_a   1.000
_cell.length_b   1.000
_cell.length_c   1.000
_cell.angle_alpha   90.00
_cell.angle_beta   90.00
_cell.angle_gamma   90.00
#
_symmetry.space_group_name_H-M   'P 1'
#
loop_
_entity.id
_entity.type
_entity.pdbx_description
1 polymer ?
#
loop_
_entity_poly.entity_id
_entity_poly.type
_entity_poly.pdbx_seq_one_letter_code
_entity_poly.pdbx_strand_id
1 'polypeptide(L)'
;LTAGSEPIDFATVSVRLVGSAHREIVNQSVPLVDVSPEDGFWSVQERLNSDADLLLEAGEQYVLNITPGNRNDCKPYRSFTVEIKPAGRVALRVERTVPGSIDTITLLK
;
A
#
# COMPACT_ATOMS: atom_id res chain seq x y z
N LEU A 1 -12.62 5.97 4.62
CA LEU A 1 -13.23 7.10 3.87
C LEU A 1 -13.85 8.10 4.84
N THR A 2 -13.91 9.38 4.49
CA THR A 2 -14.74 10.33 5.27
C THR A 2 -16.20 10.00 5.01
N ALA A 3 -17.04 10.00 6.06
CA ALA A 3 -18.46 9.69 5.91
C ALA A 3 -19.10 10.59 4.82
N GLY A 4 -19.78 9.98 3.84
CA GLY A 4 -20.46 10.67 2.74
C GLY A 4 -19.64 10.90 1.46
N SER A 5 -18.39 10.42 1.37
CA SER A 5 -17.64 10.46 0.09
C SER A 5 -18.08 9.34 -0.87
N GLU A 6 -18.07 9.61 -2.18
CA GLU A 6 -18.27 8.58 -3.21
C GLU A 6 -17.30 7.39 -3.03
N PRO A 7 -17.73 6.15 -3.37
CA PRO A 7 -16.86 4.97 -3.35
C PRO A 7 -15.58 5.15 -4.16
N ILE A 8 -14.51 4.45 -3.76
CA ILE A 8 -13.24 4.41 -4.48
C ILE A 8 -13.12 3.08 -5.20
N ASP A 9 -13.01 3.11 -6.53
CA ASP A 9 -12.71 1.92 -7.33
C ASP A 9 -11.22 1.54 -7.23
N PHE A 10 -10.92 0.46 -6.50
CA PHE A 10 -9.55 -0.04 -6.30
C PHE A 10 -8.94 -0.65 -7.55
N ALA A 11 -9.72 -1.00 -8.58
CA ALA A 11 -9.18 -1.41 -9.87
C ALA A 11 -8.42 -0.27 -10.58
N THR A 12 -8.72 0.98 -10.23
CA THR A 12 -8.13 2.18 -10.85
C THR A 12 -7.06 2.87 -10.00
N VAL A 13 -6.78 2.35 -8.80
CA VAL A 13 -5.79 2.91 -7.89
C VAL A 13 -4.38 2.70 -8.44
N SER A 14 -3.55 3.75 -8.35
CA SER A 14 -2.11 3.66 -8.63
C SER A 14 -1.31 3.81 -7.35
N VAL A 15 -0.26 3.00 -7.19
CA VAL A 15 0.65 3.04 -6.05
C VAL A 15 2.05 3.40 -6.52
N ARG A 16 2.73 4.27 -5.78
CA ARG A 16 4.12 4.65 -6.05
C ARG A 16 4.93 4.63 -4.77
N LEU A 17 6.18 4.20 -4.89
CA LEU A 17 7.20 4.40 -3.86
C LEU A 17 8.11 5.56 -4.29
N VAL A 18 8.29 6.53 -3.42
CA VAL A 18 9.14 7.70 -3.64
C VAL A 18 10.16 7.78 -2.51
N GLY A 19 11.43 7.62 -2.83
CA GLY A 19 12.54 7.82 -1.91
C GLY A 19 13.60 8.74 -2.49
N SER A 20 14.68 8.91 -1.73
CA SER A 20 15.79 9.79 -2.13
C SER A 20 16.62 9.23 -3.28
N ALA A 21 16.76 7.89 -3.33
CA ALA A 21 17.55 7.20 -4.32
C ALA A 21 16.71 6.71 -5.51
N HIS A 22 15.42 6.47 -5.30
CA HIS A 22 14.57 5.83 -6.28
C HIS A 22 13.13 6.33 -6.27
N ARG A 23 12.49 6.25 -7.44
CA ARG A 23 11.04 6.41 -7.59
C ARG A 23 10.51 5.33 -8.51
N GLU A 24 9.53 4.56 -8.04
CA GLU A 24 8.86 3.55 -8.84
C GLU A 24 7.34 3.61 -8.76
N ILE A 25 6.72 3.16 -9.83
CA ILE A 25 5.34 2.69 -9.82
C ILE A 25 5.37 1.24 -9.33
N VAL A 26 4.53 0.93 -8.33
CA VAL A 26 4.30 -0.44 -7.90
C VAL A 26 3.09 -0.93 -8.68
N ASN A 27 3.25 -2.03 -9.42
CA ASN A 27 2.21 -2.54 -10.31
C ASN A 27 1.10 -3.23 -9.53
N GLN A 28 -0.13 -3.17 -10.04
CA GLN A 28 -1.24 -3.91 -9.43
C GLN A 28 -1.09 -5.41 -9.71
N SER A 29 -1.27 -6.25 -8.70
CA SER A 29 -1.29 -7.70 -8.87
C SER A 29 -2.51 -8.20 -9.63
N VAL A 30 -2.34 -9.34 -10.30
CA VAL A 30 -3.43 -10.09 -10.93
C VAL A 30 -3.38 -11.53 -10.39
N PRO A 31 -4.38 -11.97 -9.61
CA PRO A 31 -5.54 -11.20 -9.13
C PRO A 31 -5.14 -10.10 -8.13
N LEU A 32 -6.00 -9.09 -7.95
CA LEU A 32 -5.73 -7.94 -7.07
C LEU A 32 -5.91 -8.29 -5.57
N VAL A 33 -6.77 -9.25 -5.27
CA VAL A 33 -7.33 -9.44 -3.93
C VAL A 33 -6.85 -10.73 -3.30
N ASP A 34 -6.57 -10.69 -2.00
CA ASP A 34 -6.22 -11.79 -1.11
C ASP A 34 -4.97 -12.58 -1.58
N VAL A 35 -4.03 -11.88 -2.22
CA VAL A 35 -2.74 -12.45 -2.66
C VAL A 35 -1.55 -11.78 -2.00
N SER A 36 -0.47 -12.55 -1.82
CA SER A 36 0.85 -11.99 -1.55
C SER A 36 1.48 -11.58 -2.88
N PRO A 37 1.72 -10.28 -3.13
CA PRO A 37 2.21 -9.80 -4.42
C PRO A 37 3.71 -10.11 -4.57
N GLU A 38 4.14 -10.38 -5.81
CA GLU A 38 5.56 -10.50 -6.17
C GLU A 38 6.31 -9.17 -6.04
N ASP A 39 7.64 -9.19 -6.12
CA ASP A 39 8.47 -7.99 -6.11
C ASP A 39 8.07 -7.02 -7.23
N GLY A 40 7.81 -5.76 -6.87
CA GLY A 40 7.35 -4.72 -7.79
C GLY A 40 5.82 -4.61 -7.90
N PHE A 41 5.06 -5.38 -7.09
CA PHE A 41 3.60 -5.40 -7.12
C PHE A 41 2.94 -5.04 -5.78
N TRP A 42 1.67 -4.65 -5.84
CA TRP A 42 0.80 -4.45 -4.68
C TRP A 42 -0.55 -5.16 -4.87
N SER A 43 -1.16 -5.53 -3.77
CA SER A 43 -2.46 -6.19 -3.70
C SER A 43 -3.30 -5.66 -2.55
N VAL A 44 -4.60 -5.96 -2.57
CA VAL A 44 -5.47 -5.88 -1.40
C VAL A 44 -5.29 -7.18 -0.62
N GLN A 45 -4.69 -7.11 0.56
CA GLN A 45 -4.42 -8.26 1.42
C GLN A 45 -5.66 -8.70 2.20
N GLU A 46 -6.41 -7.73 2.73
CA GLU A 46 -7.59 -7.98 3.56
C GLU A 46 -8.65 -6.92 3.29
N ARG A 47 -9.91 -7.32 3.38
CA ARG A 47 -11.09 -6.44 3.28
C ARG A 47 -11.95 -6.62 4.52
N LEU A 48 -12.19 -5.52 5.24
CA LEU A 48 -12.96 -5.49 6.48
C LEU A 48 -14.30 -4.78 6.23
N ASN A 49 -15.39 -5.39 6.73
CA ASN A 49 -16.78 -4.96 6.52
C ASN A 49 -17.17 -4.86 5.04
N SER A 50 -16.50 -5.61 4.16
CA SER A 50 -16.68 -5.49 2.72
C SER A 50 -17.83 -6.35 2.20
N ASP A 51 -18.50 -5.86 1.16
CA ASP A 51 -19.49 -6.61 0.38
C ASP A 51 -18.87 -7.48 -0.75
N ALA A 52 -17.53 -7.54 -0.79
CA ALA A 52 -16.69 -8.34 -1.67
C ALA A 52 -16.49 -7.83 -3.10
N ASP A 53 -16.94 -6.62 -3.44
CA ASP A 53 -16.56 -5.97 -4.69
C ASP A 53 -15.14 -5.33 -4.61
N LEU A 54 -14.81 -4.44 -5.57
CA LEU A 54 -13.55 -3.67 -5.60
C LEU A 54 -13.75 -2.19 -5.27
N LEU A 55 -14.93 -1.82 -4.81
CA LEU A 55 -15.24 -0.49 -4.35
C LEU A 55 -14.91 -0.45 -2.85
N LEU A 56 -14.21 0.60 -2.43
CA LEU A 56 -14.11 0.94 -1.02
C LEU A 56 -15.19 1.96 -0.72
N GLU A 57 -16.08 1.61 0.20
CA GLU A 57 -17.23 2.40 0.61
C GLU A 57 -17.12 2.92 2.06
N ALA A 58 -18.08 3.74 2.46
CA ALA A 58 -18.12 4.27 3.82
C ALA A 58 -18.38 3.15 4.84
N GLY A 59 -17.44 2.94 5.76
CA GLY A 59 -17.51 1.89 6.78
C GLY A 59 -16.61 0.68 6.48
N GLU A 60 -16.13 0.58 5.25
CA GLU A 60 -15.20 -0.45 4.82
C GLU A 60 -13.73 -0.05 5.04
N GLN A 61 -12.87 -1.06 5.12
CA GLN A 61 -11.42 -0.87 5.18
C GLN A 61 -10.69 -1.92 4.35
N TYR A 62 -9.72 -1.47 3.55
CA TYR A 62 -8.86 -2.36 2.77
C TYR A 62 -7.43 -2.25 3.32
N VAL A 63 -6.81 -3.39 3.58
CA VAL A 63 -5.39 -3.51 3.93
C VAL A 63 -4.62 -3.79 2.66
N LEU A 64 -3.59 -2.99 2.38
CA LEU A 64 -2.76 -3.16 1.18
C LEU A 64 -1.45 -3.85 1.54
N ASN A 65 -1.07 -4.85 0.75
CA ASN A 65 0.28 -5.40 0.75
C ASN A 65 1.04 -4.80 -0.43
N ILE A 66 2.19 -4.20 -0.16
CA ILE A 66 2.99 -3.47 -1.15
C ILE A 66 4.40 -4.04 -1.08
N THR A 67 4.84 -4.69 -2.16
CA THR A 67 6.18 -5.26 -2.26
C THR A 67 6.99 -4.44 -3.27
N PRO A 68 7.84 -3.49 -2.83
CA PRO A 68 8.68 -2.71 -3.74
C PRO A 68 9.63 -3.60 -4.52
N GLY A 69 9.81 -3.30 -5.81
CA GLY A 69 10.80 -3.99 -6.66
C GLY A 69 12.21 -3.51 -6.33
N ASN A 70 12.34 -2.25 -5.92
CA ASN A 70 13.59 -1.67 -5.45
C ASN A 70 13.47 -1.22 -3.99
N ARG A 71 14.26 -1.85 -3.12
CA ARG A 71 14.24 -1.64 -1.67
C ARG A 71 15.33 -0.69 -1.17
N ASN A 72 15.99 0.08 -2.05
CA ASN A 72 17.12 0.93 -1.65
C ASN A 72 16.75 2.01 -0.60
N ASP A 73 15.56 2.60 -0.72
CA ASP A 73 15.06 3.57 0.26
C ASP A 73 14.31 2.90 1.42
N CYS A 74 14.10 1.58 1.39
CA CYS A 74 13.52 0.78 2.47
C CYS A 74 14.59 0.16 3.39
N LYS A 75 15.79 0.75 3.45
CA LYS A 75 16.93 0.33 4.27
C LYS A 75 17.05 1.21 5.54
N PRO A 76 17.74 0.74 6.60
CA PRO A 76 17.94 1.53 7.82
C PRO A 76 18.42 2.96 7.56
N TYR A 77 17.89 3.91 8.33
CA TYR A 77 18.16 5.35 8.24
C TYR A 77 17.75 6.02 6.92
N ARG A 78 16.96 5.34 6.08
CA ARG A 78 16.37 5.91 4.85
C ARG A 78 14.90 6.22 5.06
N SER A 79 14.42 7.18 4.28
CA SER A 79 13.03 7.58 4.25
C SER A 79 12.44 7.33 2.87
N PHE A 80 11.17 6.95 2.87
CA PHE A 80 10.38 6.78 1.66
C PHE A 80 8.93 7.19 1.93
N THR A 81 8.22 7.52 0.85
CA THR A 81 6.79 7.81 0.85
C THR A 81 6.10 6.79 -0.04
N VAL A 82 5.04 6.17 0.47
CA VAL A 82 4.08 5.45 -0.36
C VAL A 82 2.98 6.44 -0.75
N GLU A 83 2.81 6.67 -2.04
CA GLU A 83 1.70 7.46 -2.59
C GLU A 83 0.63 6.52 -3.14
N ILE A 84 -0.58 6.61 -2.62
CA ILE A 84 -1.74 5.84 -3.05
C ILE A 84 -2.71 6.82 -3.69
N LYS A 85 -2.90 6.72 -5.00
CA LYS A 85 -3.70 7.66 -5.79
C LYS A 85 -4.89 6.95 -6.46
N PRO A 86 -6.10 7.12 -5.93
CA PRO A 86 -7.32 6.78 -6.65
C PRO A 86 -7.51 7.65 -7.89
N ALA A 87 -8.15 7.11 -8.92
CA ALA A 87 -8.49 7.87 -10.13
C ALA A 87 -9.35 9.09 -9.78
N GLY A 88 -8.99 10.25 -10.33
CA GLY A 88 -9.72 11.51 -10.10
C GLY A 88 -9.58 12.12 -8.69
N ARG A 89 -8.80 11.52 -7.77
CA ARG A 89 -8.67 12.00 -6.38
C ARG A 89 -7.25 12.41 -6.02
N VAL A 90 -7.14 13.11 -4.88
CA VAL A 90 -5.85 13.46 -4.26
C VAL A 90 -5.20 12.18 -3.73
N ALA A 91 -3.86 12.11 -3.86
CA ALA A 91 -3.10 10.98 -3.35
C ALA A 91 -3.03 11.01 -1.81
N LEU A 92 -3.26 9.85 -1.19
CA LEU A 92 -2.88 9.61 0.20
C LEU A 92 -1.37 9.35 0.26
N ARG A 93 -0.69 10.03 1.18
CA ARG A 93 0.76 9.87 1.39
C ARG A 93 1.03 9.23 2.74
N VAL A 94 1.82 8.17 2.72
CA VAL A 94 2.30 7.48 3.91
C VAL A 94 3.82 7.62 3.94
N GLU A 95 4.31 8.54 4.77
CA GLU A 95 5.74 8.79 4.95
C GLU A 95 6.31 7.88 6.04
N ARG A 96 7.46 7.27 5.76
CA ARG A 96 8.15 6.38 6.69
C ARG A 96 9.65 6.67 6.69
N THR A 97 10.24 6.54 7.87
CA THR A 97 11.70 6.47 8.06
C THR A 97 12.01 5.12 8.67
N VAL A 98 12.85 4.33 8.01
CA VAL A 98 13.27 3.03 8.52
C VAL A 98 14.24 3.28 9.69
N PRO A 99 13.96 2.73 10.88
CA PRO A 99 14.85 2.92 12.02
C PRO A 99 16.21 2.27 11.76
N GLY A 100 17.22 2.74 12.50
CA GLY A 100 18.60 2.26 12.39
C GLY A 100 18.80 0.80 12.76
N SER A 101 17.98 0.32 13.68
CA SER A 101 17.86 -1.08 14.07
C SER A 101 16.38 -1.45 14.11
N ILE A 102 16.09 -2.67 13.68
CA ILE A 102 14.83 -3.34 13.99
C ILE A 102 15.24 -4.46 14.91
N ASP A 103 15.08 -4.27 16.21
CA ASP A 103 15.30 -5.36 17.16
C ASP A 103 14.24 -6.41 16.87
N THR A 104 14.68 -7.58 16.38
CA THR A 104 13.78 -8.70 16.19
C THR A 104 13.41 -9.19 17.58
N ILE A 105 12.27 -8.76 18.10
CA ILE A 105 11.75 -9.33 19.34
C ILE A 105 11.31 -10.74 18.97
N THR A 106 12.17 -11.73 19.23
CA THR A 106 11.81 -13.14 19.15
C THR A 106 10.58 -13.35 20.01
N LEU A 107 9.42 -13.58 19.40
CA LEU A 107 8.25 -14.11 20.09
C LEU A 107 8.66 -15.50 20.62
N LEU A 108 8.92 -15.58 21.93
CA LEU A 108 9.12 -16.86 22.60
C LEU A 108 7.81 -17.65 22.47
N LYS A 109 7.94 -18.87 21.93
CA LYS A 109 6.84 -19.85 21.79
C LYS A 109 6.37 -20.35 23.15
#